data_AF-A0A0F8RTZ1-F1
#
_entry.id   AF-A0A0F8RTZ1-F1
#
_cell.length_a   1.000
_cell.length_b   1.000
_cell.length_c   1.000
_cell.angle_alpha   90.00
_cell.angle_beta   90.00
_cell.angle_gamma   90.00
#
_symmetry.space_group_name_H-M   'P 1'
#
loop_
_entity.id
_entity.type
_entity.pdbx_description
1 polymer ?
#
loop_
_entity_poly.entity_id
_entity_poly.type
_entity_poly.pdbx_seq_one_letter_code
_entity_poly.pdbx_strand_id
1 'polypeptide(L)'
;MGLIGEFKEFLYEYKVIPLAIALIMGIASTAFIKSFVDNIIMPIITPFIPGGAWRTATLDIGPIVLGWGAFLGELINFIISNYSGYS
;
A
#
# COMPACT_ATOMS: atom_id res chain seq x y z
N MET A 1 -17.76 -38.77 -4.49
CA MET A 1 -16.81 -37.82 -3.89
C MET A 1 -17.54 -36.50 -3.71
N GLY A 2 -17.34 -35.78 -2.61
CA GLY A 2 -18.06 -34.52 -2.37
C GLY A 2 -17.41 -33.33 -3.07
N LEU A 3 -18.18 -32.27 -3.32
CA LEU A 3 -17.74 -31.03 -4.00
C LEU A 3 -16.44 -30.42 -3.43
N ILE A 4 -16.22 -30.52 -2.12
CA ILE A 4 -15.00 -30.03 -1.45
C ILE A 4 -13.76 -30.85 -1.87
N GLY A 5 -13.93 -32.15 -2.13
CA GLY A 5 -12.87 -33.02 -2.62
C GLY A 5 -12.45 -32.66 -4.04
N GLU A 6 -13.41 -32.46 -4.93
CA GLU A 6 -13.17 -32.04 -6.32
C GLU A 6 -12.52 -30.65 -6.40
N PHE A 7 -12.96 -29.72 -5.55
CA PHE A 7 -12.33 -28.39 -5.46
C PHE A 7 -10.88 -28.46 -4.97
N LYS A 8 -10.61 -29.32 -3.97
CA LYS A 8 -9.24 -29.54 -3.51
C LYS A 8 -8.38 -30.11 -4.64
N GLU A 9 -8.84 -31.13 -5.34
CA GLU A 9 -8.14 -31.71 -6.50
C GLU A 9 -7.88 -30.67 -7.59
N PHE A 10 -8.85 -29.81 -7.91
CA PHE A 10 -8.66 -28.68 -8.82
C PHE A 10 -7.53 -27.74 -8.36
N LEU A 11 -7.52 -27.33 -7.09
CA LEU A 11 -6.48 -26.44 -6.57
C LEU A 11 -5.07 -27.05 -6.66
N TYR A 12 -4.96 -28.38 -6.53
CA TYR A 12 -3.70 -29.10 -6.68
C TYR A 12 -3.29 -29.25 -8.16
N GLU A 13 -4.20 -29.68 -9.03
CA GLU A 13 -3.95 -29.91 -10.46
C GLU A 13 -3.48 -28.62 -11.14
N TYR A 14 -4.16 -27.51 -10.86
CA TYR A 14 -3.87 -26.22 -11.48
C TYR A 14 -2.87 -25.37 -10.68
N LYS A 15 -2.25 -25.92 -9.62
CA LYS A 15 -1.25 -25.24 -8.77
C LYS A 15 -1.68 -23.83 -8.33
N VAL A 16 -2.95 -23.67 -7.96
CA VAL A 16 -3.54 -22.36 -7.59
C VAL A 16 -3.10 -21.93 -6.19
N ILE A 17 -2.81 -22.91 -5.31
CA ILE A 17 -2.40 -22.66 -3.92
C ILE A 17 -1.17 -21.73 -3.83
N PRO A 18 -0.03 -22.00 -4.50
CA PRO A 18 1.12 -21.11 -4.44
C PRO A 18 0.85 -19.73 -5.06
N LEU A 19 0.02 -19.64 -6.10
CA LEU A 19 -0.38 -18.35 -6.69
C LEU A 19 -1.16 -17.49 -5.69
N ALA A 20 -2.11 -18.09 -4.97
CA ALA A 20 -2.89 -17.40 -3.95
C ALA A 20 -1.99 -16.90 -2.80
N ILE A 21 -1.01 -17.71 -2.37
CA ILE A 21 -0.06 -17.32 -1.33
C ILE A 21 0.79 -16.11 -1.79
N ALA A 22 1.28 -16.13 -3.04
CA ALA A 22 2.05 -15.02 -3.59
C ALA A 22 1.23 -13.72 -3.63
N LEU A 23 -0.04 -13.80 -4.02
CA LEU A 23 -0.94 -12.65 -4.04
C LEU A 23 -1.16 -12.07 -2.63
N ILE A 24 -1.46 -12.94 -1.65
CA ILE A 24 -1.69 -12.53 -0.26
C ILE A 24 -0.44 -11.87 0.34
N MET A 25 0.73 -12.45 0.08
CA MET A 25 2.01 -11.89 0.53
C MET A 25 2.29 -10.51 -0.09
N GLY A 26 2.00 -10.34 -1.39
CA GLY A 26 2.16 -9.05 -2.08
C GLY A 26 1.23 -7.96 -1.56
N ILE A 27 -0.02 -8.31 -1.25
CA ILE A 27 -0.98 -7.37 -0.65
C ILE A 27 -0.53 -6.98 0.77
N ALA A 28 -0.14 -7.96 1.58
CA ALA A 28 0.29 -7.73 2.96
C ALA A 28 1.57 -6.88 3.04
N SER A 29 2.57 -7.12 2.18
CA SER A 29 3.81 -6.34 2.16
C SER A 29 3.55 -4.88 1.75
N THR A 30 2.71 -4.67 0.73
CA THR A 30 2.34 -3.32 0.28
C THR A 30 1.60 -2.55 1.38
N ALA A 31 0.65 -3.20 2.05
CA ALA A 31 -0.07 -2.59 3.17
C ALA A 31 0.85 -2.25 4.35
N PHE A 32 1.83 -3.12 4.64
CA PHE A 32 2.83 -2.88 5.67
C PHE A 32 3.73 -1.69 5.35
N ILE A 33 4.28 -1.63 4.13
CA ILE A 33 5.11 -0.50 3.67
C ILE A 33 4.31 0.80 3.71
N LYS A 34 3.07 0.79 3.23
CA LYS A 34 2.20 1.97 3.27
C LYS A 34 1.97 2.45 4.70
N SER A 35 1.68 1.55 5.64
CA SER A 35 1.51 1.89 7.05
C SER A 35 2.79 2.48 7.64
N PHE A 36 3.96 1.94 7.30
CA PHE A 36 5.25 2.48 7.72
C PHE A 36 5.47 3.90 7.17
N VAL A 37 5.15 4.14 5.91
CA VAL A 37 5.28 5.45 5.30
C VAL A 37 4.32 6.45 5.94
N ASP A 38 3.04 6.11 6.06
CA ASP A 38 2.01 7.01 6.54
C ASP A 38 2.21 7.39 8.02
N ASN A 39 2.62 6.43 8.85
CA ASN A 39 2.67 6.60 10.31
C ASN A 39 4.04 7.01 10.85
N ILE A 40 5.13 6.72 10.12
CA ILE A 40 6.49 7.01 10.58
C ILE A 40 7.16 8.03 9.66
N ILE A 41 7.23 7.75 8.35
CA ILE A 41 7.97 8.59 7.41
C ILE A 41 7.31 9.96 7.22
N MET A 42 6.00 10.01 7.00
CA MET A 42 5.29 11.27 6.74
C MET A 42 5.36 12.25 7.93
N PRO A 43 5.10 11.84 9.19
CA PRO A 43 5.28 12.73 10.34
C PRO A 43 6.71 13.27 10.50
N ILE A 44 7.73 12.51 10.10
CA ILE A 44 9.14 12.95 10.14
C ILE A 44 9.44 13.98 9.05
N ILE A 45 8.87 13.82 7.85
CA ILE A 45 9.11 14.72 6.71
C ILE A 45 8.28 16.01 6.80
N THR A 46 7.11 15.97 7.44
CA THR A 46 6.22 17.13 7.62
C THR A 46 6.11 17.58 9.08
N PRO A 47 7.22 17.90 9.78
CA PRO A 47 7.16 18.30 11.20
C PRO A 47 6.46 19.64 11.40
N PHE A 48 6.38 20.45 10.34
CA PHE A 48 5.71 21.74 10.32
C PHE A 48 4.18 21.63 10.23
N ILE A 49 3.62 20.43 10.03
CA ILE A 49 2.17 20.20 10.03
C ILE A 49 1.74 19.65 11.39
N PRO A 50 0.91 20.38 12.16
CA PRO A 50 0.49 19.94 13.48
C PRO A 50 -0.29 18.62 13.44
N GLY A 51 0.00 17.72 14.38
CA GLY A 51 -0.81 16.53 14.64
C GLY A 51 -0.81 15.45 13.56
N GLY A 52 0.14 15.47 12.61
CA GLY A 52 0.17 14.48 11.53
C GLY A 52 -0.93 14.68 10.49
N ALA A 53 -1.54 15.87 10.42
CA ALA A 53 -2.54 16.26 9.43
C ALA A 53 -1.95 16.47 8.01
N TRP A 54 -0.80 15.86 7.71
CA TRP A 54 -0.14 15.94 6.42
C TRP A 54 -1.04 15.46 5.30
N ARG A 55 -1.94 14.50 5.58
CA ARG A 55 -2.86 13.96 4.57
C ARG A 55 -3.93 14.96 4.14
N THR A 56 -4.21 15.96 4.96
CA THR A 56 -5.14 17.06 4.66
C THR A 56 -4.43 18.35 4.25
N ALA A 57 -3.10 18.29 4.05
CA ALA A 57 -2.33 19.45 3.63
C ALA A 57 -2.73 19.85 2.21
N THR A 58 -3.31 21.05 2.12
CA THR A 58 -3.80 21.66 0.90
C THR A 58 -3.07 22.96 0.64
N LEU A 59 -2.94 23.32 -0.64
CA LEU A 59 -2.43 24.61 -1.07
C LEU A 59 -3.50 25.23 -1.95
N ASP A 60 -4.01 26.37 -1.52
CA ASP A 60 -5.04 27.11 -2.24
C ASP A 60 -4.36 28.07 -3.23
N ILE A 61 -4.57 27.82 -4.53
CA ILE A 61 -4.11 28.69 -5.61
C ILE A 61 -5.36 29.26 -6.31
N GLY A 62 -5.83 30.40 -5.82
CA GLY A 62 -7.06 31.02 -6.31
C GLY A 62 -8.29 30.13 -6.02
N PRO A 63 -9.06 29.71 -7.03
CA PRO A 63 -10.20 28.81 -6.85
C PRO A 63 -9.83 27.32 -6.76
N ILE A 64 -8.54 26.96 -6.91
CA ILE A 64 -8.08 25.58 -6.97
C ILE A 64 -7.46 25.18 -5.63
N VAL A 65 -8.01 24.13 -5.03
CA VAL A 65 -7.50 23.51 -3.79
C VAL A 65 -6.66 22.30 -4.18
N LEU A 66 -5.33 22.38 -4.00
CA LEU A 66 -4.42 21.29 -4.36
C LEU A 66 -3.97 20.52 -3.12
N GLY A 67 -4.43 19.28 -2.98
CA GLY A 67 -4.08 18.37 -1.88
C GLY A 67 -2.68 17.77 -2.01
N TRP A 68 -1.65 18.61 -1.89
CA TRP A 68 -0.25 18.20 -2.08
C TRP A 68 0.21 17.16 -1.05
N GLY A 69 -0.36 17.16 0.16
CA GLY A 69 0.06 16.26 1.23
C GLY A 69 -0.31 14.80 0.98
N ALA A 70 -1.52 14.56 0.46
CA ALA A 70 -1.93 13.22 0.03
C ALA A 70 -1.07 12.72 -1.15
N PHE A 71 -0.80 13.60 -2.11
CA PHE A 71 0.05 13.29 -3.27
C PHE A 71 1.49 12.94 -2.86
N LEU A 72 2.12 13.73 -1.97
CA LEU A 72 3.47 13.44 -1.49
C LEU A 72 3.55 12.12 -0.72
N GLY A 73 2.55 11.80 0.09
CA GLY A 73 2.47 10.50 0.77
C GLY A 73 2.41 9.32 -0.20
N GLU A 74 1.60 9.43 -1.25
CA GLU A 74 1.53 8.39 -2.29
C GLU A 74 2.83 8.28 -3.10
N LEU A 75 3.49 9.41 -3.41
CA LEU A 75 4.76 9.43 -4.12
C LEU A 75 5.87 8.74 -3.32
N ILE A 76 5.96 9.04 -2.02
CA ILE A 76 6.96 8.42 -1.13
C ILE A 76 6.67 6.93 -0.97
N ASN A 77 5.39 6.55 -0.80
CA ASN A 77 4.99 5.14 -0.76
C ASN A 77 5.37 4.41 -2.05
N PHE A 78 5.16 5.03 -3.22
CA PHE A 78 5.57 4.45 -4.50
C PHE A 78 7.08 4.24 -4.57
N ILE A 79 7.89 5.24 -4.22
CA ILE A 79 9.36 5.15 -4.27
C ILE A 79 9.86 4.02 -3.35
N ILE A 80 9.35 3.94 -2.12
CA ILE A 80 9.79 2.93 -1.14
C ILE A 80 9.32 1.53 -1.54
N SER A 81 8.05 1.38 -1.96
CA SER A 81 7.52 0.10 -2.41
C SER A 81 8.26 -0.41 -3.65
N ASN A 82 8.58 0.49 -4.58
CA ASN A 82 9.34 0.17 -5.78
C ASN A 82 10.75 -0.29 -5.43
N TYR A 83 11.48 0.46 -4.60
CA TYR A 83 12.82 0.07 -4.15
C TYR A 83 12.84 -1.29 -3.44
N SER A 84 11.85 -1.55 -2.58
CA SER A 84 11.73 -2.83 -1.87
C SER A 84 11.45 -4.03 -2.79
N GLY A 85 10.89 -3.81 -3.98
CA GLY A 85 10.60 -4.86 -4.96
C GLY A 85 11.79 -5.25 -5.85
N TYR A 86 12.87 -4.45 -5.84
CA TYR A 86 14.09 -4.74 -6.62
C TYR A 86 15.20 -5.44 -5.83
N SER A 87 15.07 -5.54 -4.49
CA SER A 87 16.00 -6.29 -3.62
C SER A 87 15.52 -7.71 -3.37
#